data_AF-U1PTG8-F1
#
_entry.id   AF-U1PTG8-F1
#
_cell.length_a   1.000
_cell.length_b   1.000
_cell.length_c   1.000
_cell.angle_alpha   90.00
_cell.angle_beta   90.00
_cell.angle_gamma   90.00
#
_symmetry.space_group_name_H-M   'P 1'
#
loop_
_entity.id
_entity.type
_entity.pdbx_description
1 polymer ?
#
loop_
_entity_poly.entity_id
_entity_poly.type
_entity_poly.pdbx_seq_one_letter_code
_entity_poly.pdbx_strand_id
1 'polypeptide(L)'
;MTVRNETYTVGVAGANATSVTLTGTINRTALLQNDTAVENEVQTVDGTEYVVREGADGNQTLIPAAEYFPAPEQSTVEEGATVQFDGNEFTVAAVDADGARLSRQTTETVEIGVSNHANVTVGEQRYFAHFPDNETMVLTTNYEIYQRHQAEAATFTEHKNGLWGVTIVSGVGLVFLVALAYLPTRY
;
A
#
# COMPACT_ATOMS: atom_id res chain seq x y z
N MET A 1 19.18 -16.26 -8.16
CA MET A 1 18.15 -15.45 -7.46
C MET A 1 18.88 -14.45 -6.59
N THR A 2 18.59 -13.15 -6.68
CA THR A 2 19.27 -12.15 -5.84
C THR A 2 18.56 -12.10 -4.49
N VAL A 3 19.22 -12.21 -3.36
CA VAL A 3 18.61 -11.99 -2.04
C VAL A 3 19.54 -11.02 -1.33
N ARG A 4 19.00 -9.97 -0.67
CA ARG A 4 19.83 -8.95 0.01
C ARG A 4 20.93 -8.31 -0.87
N ASN A 5 20.65 -8.08 -2.16
CA ASN A 5 21.61 -7.53 -3.13
C ASN A 5 22.84 -8.41 -3.44
N GLU A 6 22.79 -9.70 -3.07
CA GLU A 6 23.81 -10.70 -3.37
C GLU A 6 23.20 -11.84 -4.20
N THR A 7 24.01 -12.49 -5.04
CA THR A 7 23.51 -13.57 -5.92
C THR A 7 23.56 -14.90 -5.18
N TYR A 8 22.42 -15.57 -5.05
CA TYR A 8 22.29 -16.88 -4.44
C TYR A 8 21.77 -17.92 -5.44
N THR A 9 22.26 -19.16 -5.30
CA THR A 9 21.64 -20.37 -5.87
C THR A 9 20.79 -21.05 -4.81
N VAL A 10 19.64 -21.58 -5.21
CA VAL A 10 18.68 -22.23 -4.32
C VAL A 10 18.78 -23.74 -4.50
N GLY A 11 19.01 -24.47 -3.41
CA GLY A 11 19.01 -25.92 -3.36
C GLY A 11 17.84 -26.44 -2.52
N VAL A 12 17.23 -27.54 -2.95
CA VAL A 12 16.11 -28.20 -2.26
C VAL A 12 16.48 -29.65 -1.98
N ALA A 13 16.21 -30.15 -0.78
CA ALA A 13 16.57 -31.52 -0.36
C ALA A 13 15.58 -32.60 -0.88
N GLY A 14 15.12 -32.48 -2.14
CA GLY A 14 14.23 -33.44 -2.79
C GLY A 14 12.73 -33.16 -2.60
N ALA A 15 11.89 -34.10 -3.05
CA ALA A 15 10.45 -33.87 -3.30
C ALA A 15 9.58 -33.56 -2.06
N ASN A 16 10.06 -33.83 -0.84
CA ASN A 16 9.36 -33.55 0.42
C ASN A 16 10.09 -32.51 1.27
N ALA A 17 10.88 -31.64 0.64
CA ALA A 17 11.63 -30.63 1.37
C ALA A 17 10.71 -29.61 2.04
N THR A 18 10.97 -29.33 3.31
CA THR A 18 10.31 -28.26 4.08
C THR A 18 11.19 -27.00 4.15
N SER A 19 12.38 -27.06 3.54
CA SER A 19 13.36 -25.99 3.57
C SER A 19 14.18 -25.92 2.30
N VAL A 20 14.72 -24.72 2.08
CA VAL A 20 15.63 -24.42 1.00
C VAL A 20 16.97 -23.94 1.55
N THR A 21 18.05 -24.40 0.93
CA THR A 21 19.39 -23.90 1.21
C THR A 21 19.76 -22.85 0.18
N LEU A 22 20.00 -21.63 0.65
CA LEU A 22 20.56 -20.53 -0.13
C LEU A 22 22.08 -20.64 -0.06
N THR A 23 22.74 -20.75 -1.22
CA THR A 23 24.21 -20.74 -1.31
C THR A 23 24.65 -19.46 -1.99
N GLY A 24 25.48 -18.67 -1.30
CA GLY A 24 26.02 -17.41 -1.80
C GLY A 24 26.97 -17.63 -2.96
N THR A 25 26.97 -16.71 -3.93
CA THR A 25 27.89 -16.75 -5.07
C THR A 25 29.13 -15.93 -4.75
N ILE A 26 30.30 -16.54 -4.86
CA ILE A 26 31.58 -15.85 -4.69
C ILE A 26 32.01 -15.24 -6.02
N ASN A 27 32.29 -13.93 -6.01
CA ASN A 27 32.90 -13.26 -7.16
C ASN A 27 34.41 -13.57 -7.19
N ARG A 28 34.76 -14.74 -7.72
CA ARG A 28 36.15 -15.22 -7.81
C ARG A 28 37.04 -14.24 -8.58
N THR A 29 36.54 -13.66 -9.68
CA THR A 29 37.28 -12.68 -10.48
C THR A 29 37.63 -11.42 -9.69
N ALA A 30 36.70 -10.88 -8.90
CA ALA A 30 36.98 -9.71 -8.06
C ALA A 30 38.01 -10.01 -6.96
N LEU A 31 37.98 -11.23 -6.40
CA LEU A 31 38.97 -11.65 -5.41
C LEU A 31 40.38 -11.72 -6.02
N LEU A 32 40.51 -12.30 -7.22
CA LEU A 32 41.79 -12.36 -7.93
C LEU A 32 42.29 -10.96 -8.31
N GLN A 33 41.42 -10.10 -8.83
CA GLN A 33 41.79 -8.73 -9.22
C GLN A 33 42.23 -7.85 -8.05
N ASN A 34 41.78 -8.16 -6.83
CA ASN A 34 42.15 -7.43 -5.63
C ASN A 34 43.47 -7.92 -5.01
N ASP A 35 44.00 -9.07 -5.45
CA ASP A 35 45.25 -9.65 -4.99
C ASP A 35 46.32 -9.56 -6.10
N THR A 36 47.20 -8.58 -5.99
CA THR A 36 48.26 -8.34 -6.99
C THR A 36 49.34 -9.43 -7.03
N ALA A 37 49.35 -10.37 -6.09
CA ALA A 37 50.33 -11.46 -6.07
C ALA A 37 49.89 -12.64 -6.94
N VAL A 38 48.66 -12.66 -7.44
CA VAL A 38 48.11 -13.78 -8.21
C VAL A 38 47.64 -13.35 -9.61
N GLU A 39 47.52 -14.32 -10.50
CA GLU A 39 46.91 -14.11 -11.82
C GLU A 39 45.40 -13.86 -11.69
N ASN A 40 44.85 -13.08 -12.62
CA ASN A 40 43.42 -12.72 -12.65
C ASN A 40 42.50 -13.86 -13.10
N GLU A 41 43.07 -15.02 -13.46
CA GLU A 41 42.37 -16.18 -13.96
C GLU A 41 42.87 -17.45 -13.26
N VAL A 42 41.99 -18.44 -13.15
CA VAL A 42 42.36 -19.77 -12.66
C VAL A 42 42.91 -20.62 -13.80
N GLN A 43 43.92 -21.44 -13.50
CA GLN A 43 44.42 -22.44 -14.43
C GLN A 43 43.90 -23.83 -14.05
N THR A 44 43.57 -24.63 -15.05
CA THR A 44 43.16 -26.04 -14.84
C THR A 44 44.31 -26.97 -15.19
N VAL A 45 44.74 -27.79 -14.23
CA VAL A 45 45.76 -28.83 -14.41
C VAL A 45 45.18 -30.15 -13.94
N ASP A 46 45.17 -31.15 -14.83
CA ASP A 46 44.60 -32.49 -14.56
C ASP A 46 43.17 -32.46 -13.98
N GLY A 47 42.35 -31.51 -14.44
CA GLY A 47 40.96 -31.34 -14.00
C GLY A 47 40.78 -30.65 -12.65
N THR A 48 41.87 -30.20 -12.01
CA THR A 48 41.84 -29.40 -10.78
C THR A 48 42.15 -27.95 -11.09
N GLU A 49 41.36 -27.02 -10.53
CA GLU A 49 41.57 -25.58 -10.66
C GLU A 49 42.62 -25.07 -9.66
N TYR A 50 43.51 -24.20 -10.13
CA TYR A 50 44.56 -23.57 -9.35
C TYR A 50 44.58 -22.05 -9.58
N VAL A 51 44.92 -21.32 -8.54
CA VAL A 51 45.30 -19.90 -8.59
C VAL A 51 46.82 -19.83 -8.70
N VAL A 52 47.31 -19.11 -9.69
CA VAL A 52 48.74 -18.96 -9.94
C VAL A 52 49.25 -17.74 -9.18
N ARG A 53 50.26 -17.95 -8.33
CA ARG A 53 50.98 -16.87 -7.63
C ARG A 53 52.36 -16.69 -8.23
N GLU A 54 52.71 -15.47 -8.58
CA GLU A 54 54.09 -15.13 -8.98
C GLU A 54 54.96 -14.91 -7.74
N GLY A 55 56.03 -15.69 -7.61
CA GLY A 55 57.05 -15.50 -6.58
C GLY A 55 58.02 -14.38 -6.96
N ALA A 56 58.65 -13.77 -5.96
CA ALA A 56 59.63 -12.69 -6.15
C ALA A 56 60.83 -13.08 -7.04
N ASP A 57 61.10 -14.39 -7.16
CA ASP A 57 62.19 -14.95 -7.96
C ASP A 57 61.76 -15.26 -9.41
N GLY A 58 60.53 -14.94 -9.80
CA GLY A 58 59.94 -15.27 -11.12
C GLY A 58 59.39 -16.70 -11.24
N ASN A 59 59.47 -17.50 -10.18
CA ASN A 59 58.86 -18.83 -10.13
C ASN A 59 57.37 -18.75 -9.79
N GLN A 60 56.55 -19.50 -10.51
CA GLN A 60 55.11 -19.59 -10.24
C GLN A 60 54.81 -20.69 -9.22
N THR A 61 53.87 -20.41 -8.32
CA THR A 61 53.33 -21.39 -7.36
C THR A 61 51.85 -21.62 -7.66
N LEU A 62 51.42 -22.88 -7.68
CA LEU A 62 50.03 -23.27 -7.85
C LEU A 62 49.36 -23.47 -6.49
N ILE A 63 48.30 -22.72 -6.24
CA ILE A 63 47.48 -22.83 -5.03
C ILE A 63 46.14 -23.45 -5.44
N PRO A 64 45.69 -24.58 -4.86
CA PRO A 64 44.39 -25.14 -5.18
C PRO A 64 43.28 -24.09 -5.01
N ALA A 65 42.39 -23.97 -6.00
CA ALA A 65 41.32 -22.97 -5.96
C ALA A 65 40.42 -23.12 -4.72
N ALA A 66 40.21 -24.36 -4.25
CA ALA A 66 39.44 -24.66 -3.04
C ALA A 66 40.13 -24.20 -1.74
N GLU A 67 41.44 -23.96 -1.76
CA GLU A 67 42.20 -23.40 -0.64
C GLU A 67 42.26 -21.87 -0.71
N TYR A 68 42.33 -21.32 -1.92
CA TYR A 68 42.40 -19.87 -2.13
C TYR A 68 41.04 -19.17 -1.95
N PHE A 69 39.98 -19.70 -2.58
CA PHE A 69 38.66 -19.08 -2.48
C PHE A 69 37.96 -19.51 -1.18
N PRO A 70 37.27 -18.58 -0.49
CA PRO A 70 36.49 -18.93 0.68
C PRO A 70 35.38 -19.93 0.31
N ALA A 71 34.87 -20.66 1.30
CA ALA A 71 33.64 -21.41 1.11
C ALA A 71 32.45 -20.44 0.94
N PRO A 72 31.49 -20.72 0.05
CA PRO A 72 30.31 -19.87 -0.10
C PRO A 72 29.48 -19.89 1.17
N GLU A 73 28.91 -18.74 1.53
CA GLU A 73 27.98 -18.66 2.65
C GLU A 73 26.75 -19.52 2.36
N GLN A 74 26.30 -20.27 3.36
CA GLN A 74 25.11 -21.10 3.27
C GLN A 74 24.11 -20.67 4.34
N SER A 75 22.87 -20.45 3.93
CA SER A 75 21.76 -20.15 4.82
C SER A 75 20.60 -21.08 4.53
N THR A 76 19.98 -21.62 5.57
CA THR A 76 18.78 -22.47 5.43
C THR A 76 17.56 -21.66 5.79
N VAL A 77 16.54 -21.73 4.93
CA VAL A 77 15.26 -21.05 5.13
C VAL A 77 14.16 -22.10 5.10
N GLU A 78 13.44 -22.19 6.21
CA GLU A 78 12.31 -23.10 6.38
C GLU A 78 11.00 -22.47 5.85
N GLU A 79 10.02 -23.32 5.53
CA GLU A 79 8.65 -22.88 5.33
C GLU A 79 8.12 -22.13 6.56
N GLY A 80 7.37 -21.05 6.32
CA GLY A 80 6.87 -20.14 7.35
C GLY A 80 7.90 -19.12 7.85
N ALA A 81 9.17 -19.24 7.48
CA ALA A 81 10.18 -18.25 7.85
C ALA A 81 10.00 -16.93 7.09
N THR A 82 10.54 -15.85 7.66
CA THR A 82 10.52 -14.52 7.06
C THR A 82 11.88 -14.20 6.43
N VAL A 83 11.87 -13.66 5.21
CA VAL A 83 13.05 -13.26 4.46
C VAL A 83 12.92 -11.81 3.99
N GLN A 84 14.07 -11.14 3.90
CA GLN A 84 14.17 -9.77 3.39
C GLN A 84 14.71 -9.79 1.96
N PHE A 85 13.95 -9.23 1.03
CA PHE A 85 14.30 -9.12 -0.38
C PHE A 85 13.98 -7.71 -0.86
N ASP A 86 14.98 -7.02 -1.43
CA ASP A 86 14.84 -5.66 -1.99
C ASP A 86 14.17 -4.66 -1.01
N GLY A 87 14.61 -4.69 0.26
CA GLY A 87 14.06 -3.87 1.34
C GLY A 87 12.64 -4.23 1.79
N ASN A 88 12.05 -5.28 1.22
CA ASN A 88 10.72 -5.76 1.55
C ASN A 88 10.78 -7.10 2.29
N GLU A 89 9.88 -7.23 3.26
CA GLU A 89 9.73 -8.45 4.05
C GLU A 89 8.72 -9.41 3.38
N PHE A 90 9.12 -10.68 3.23
CA PHE A 90 8.30 -11.75 2.66
C PHE A 90 8.29 -12.96 3.58
N THR A 91 7.20 -13.72 3.58
CA THR A 91 7.07 -15.00 4.27
C THR A 91 7.20 -16.13 3.27
N VAL A 92 7.98 -17.16 3.60
CA VAL A 92 8.04 -18.41 2.82
C VAL A 92 6.71 -19.14 3.00
N ALA A 93 5.88 -19.11 1.97
CA ALA A 93 4.53 -19.65 2.01
C ALA A 93 4.50 -21.17 1.76
N ALA A 94 5.43 -21.68 0.97
CA ALA A 94 5.56 -23.10 0.67
C ALA A 94 6.97 -23.40 0.16
N VAL A 95 7.47 -24.59 0.46
CA VAL A 95 8.67 -25.16 -0.18
C VAL A 95 8.26 -26.42 -0.95
N ASP A 96 8.71 -26.52 -2.19
CA ASP A 96 8.52 -27.68 -3.06
C ASP A 96 9.82 -28.03 -3.80
N ALA A 97 9.80 -29.10 -4.60
CA ALA A 97 10.97 -29.58 -5.33
C ALA A 97 11.58 -28.53 -6.29
N ASP A 98 10.79 -27.56 -6.73
CA ASP A 98 11.19 -26.52 -7.67
C ASP A 98 11.73 -25.27 -6.93
N GLY A 99 11.47 -25.13 -5.62
CA GLY A 99 12.02 -24.06 -4.79
C GLY A 99 11.09 -23.59 -3.67
N ALA A 100 11.23 -22.32 -3.29
CA ALA A 100 10.40 -21.68 -2.27
C ALA A 100 9.47 -20.63 -2.90
N ARG A 101 8.20 -20.63 -2.49
CA ARG A 101 7.22 -19.58 -2.82
C ARG A 101 7.18 -18.55 -1.72
N LEU A 102 7.26 -17.28 -2.09
CA LEU A 102 7.22 -16.16 -1.17
C LEU A 102 5.86 -15.47 -1.25
N SER A 103 5.35 -15.03 -0.11
CA SER A 103 4.12 -14.24 0.00
C SER A 103 4.34 -13.01 0.89
N ARG A 104 3.62 -11.92 0.60
CA ARG A 104 3.66 -10.69 1.39
C ARG A 104 2.27 -10.07 1.39
N GLN A 105 1.81 -9.60 2.55
CA GLN A 105 0.64 -8.72 2.63
C GLN A 105 1.09 -7.28 2.47
N THR A 106 0.41 -6.52 1.61
CA THR A 106 0.68 -5.09 1.39
C THR A 106 -0.60 -4.29 1.59
N THR A 107 -0.46 -3.08 2.11
CA THR A 107 -1.55 -2.09 2.10
C THR A 107 -1.34 -1.17 0.91
N GLU A 108 -2.39 -0.94 0.14
CA GLU A 108 -2.39 0.01 -0.97
C GLU A 108 -3.30 1.20 -0.60
N THR A 109 -2.80 2.41 -0.76
CA THR A 109 -3.60 3.63 -0.59
C THR A 109 -4.20 4.00 -1.93
N VAL A 110 -5.53 4.01 -2.01
CA VAL A 110 -6.27 4.43 -3.21
C VAL A 110 -6.84 5.81 -2.99
N GLU A 111 -6.50 6.75 -3.86
CA GLU A 111 -7.15 8.07 -3.90
C GLU A 111 -8.45 7.99 -4.68
N ILE A 112 -9.54 8.49 -4.08
CA ILE A 112 -10.86 8.52 -4.70
C ILE A 112 -11.33 9.97 -4.71
N GLY A 113 -11.67 10.49 -5.88
CA GLY A 113 -12.27 11.82 -6.01
C GLY A 113 -13.70 11.80 -5.46
N VAL A 114 -13.97 12.64 -4.46
CA VAL A 114 -15.29 12.73 -3.81
C VAL A 114 -15.88 14.12 -3.99
N SER A 115 -17.12 14.18 -4.46
CA SER A 115 -17.89 15.43 -4.58
C SER A 115 -18.88 15.57 -3.43
N ASN A 116 -19.19 16.80 -3.04
CA ASN A 116 -20.19 17.04 -2.00
C ASN A 116 -21.59 16.62 -2.46
N HIS A 117 -22.34 15.97 -1.56
CA HIS A 117 -23.65 15.40 -1.81
C HIS A 117 -23.67 14.35 -2.94
N ALA A 118 -22.58 13.60 -3.09
CA ALA A 118 -22.48 12.54 -4.09
C ALA A 118 -22.32 11.17 -3.43
N ASN A 119 -22.67 10.13 -4.18
CA ASN A 119 -22.33 8.78 -3.77
C ASN A 119 -20.87 8.49 -4.10
N VAL A 120 -20.17 7.87 -3.16
CA VAL A 120 -18.81 7.35 -3.31
C VAL A 120 -18.79 5.88 -2.93
N THR A 121 -18.05 5.07 -3.68
CA THR A 121 -17.83 3.66 -3.35
C THR A 121 -16.43 3.51 -2.77
N VAL A 122 -16.32 2.95 -1.57
CA VAL A 122 -15.04 2.66 -0.91
C VAL A 122 -14.98 1.16 -0.65
N GLY A 123 -14.09 0.47 -1.35
CA GLY A 123 -14.10 -1.00 -1.42
C GLY A 123 -15.39 -1.50 -2.08
N GLU A 124 -16.12 -2.37 -1.39
CA GLU A 124 -17.40 -2.92 -1.86
C GLU A 124 -18.63 -2.16 -1.35
N GLN A 125 -18.44 -1.19 -0.44
CA GLN A 125 -19.53 -0.46 0.21
C GLN A 125 -19.74 0.92 -0.43
N ARG A 126 -20.99 1.23 -0.75
CA ARG A 126 -21.41 2.56 -1.22
C ARG A 126 -21.81 3.44 -0.05
N TYR A 127 -21.31 4.66 -0.04
CA TYR A 127 -21.59 5.71 0.94
C TYR A 127 -22.09 6.96 0.23
N PHE A 128 -22.80 7.80 0.98
CA PHE A 128 -23.08 9.16 0.59
C PHE A 128 -22.09 10.09 1.28
N ALA A 129 -21.41 10.92 0.50
CA ALA A 129 -20.44 11.88 0.99
C ALA A 129 -21.08 13.25 1.20
N HIS A 130 -20.82 13.82 2.38
CA HIS A 130 -21.22 15.18 2.73
C HIS A 130 -20.05 15.91 3.37
N PHE A 131 -19.82 17.14 2.92
CA PHE A 131 -18.82 18.05 3.49
C PHE A 131 -19.55 19.14 4.28
N PRO A 132 -19.63 19.02 5.62
CA PRO A 132 -20.22 20.07 6.46
C PRO A 132 -19.41 21.37 6.44
N ASP A 133 -18.09 21.26 6.22
CA ASP A 133 -17.13 22.34 6.07
C ASP A 133 -16.03 21.94 5.07
N ASN A 134 -15.04 22.81 4.85
CA ASN A 134 -13.98 22.58 3.86
C ASN A 134 -12.88 21.61 4.34
N GLU A 135 -12.90 21.16 5.60
CA GLU A 135 -11.85 20.35 6.21
C GLU A 135 -12.35 18.95 6.59
N THR A 136 -13.66 18.77 6.71
CA THR A 136 -14.29 17.57 7.21
C THR A 136 -15.13 16.91 6.13
N MET A 137 -14.92 15.61 5.89
CA MET A 137 -15.77 14.77 5.05
C MET A 137 -16.47 13.72 5.91
N VAL A 138 -17.79 13.63 5.80
CA VAL A 138 -18.62 12.63 6.48
C VAL A 138 -19.16 11.66 5.44
N LEU A 139 -18.98 10.36 5.70
CA LEU A 139 -19.56 9.27 4.92
C LEU A 139 -20.72 8.65 5.70
N THR A 140 -21.88 8.56 5.07
CA THR A 140 -23.07 7.95 5.69
C THR A 140 -23.75 6.96 4.75
N THR A 141 -24.29 5.88 5.32
CA THR A 141 -25.18 4.94 4.63
C THR A 141 -26.65 5.30 4.80
N ASN A 142 -26.98 6.21 5.74
CA ASN A 142 -28.34 6.57 6.11
C ASN A 142 -28.70 7.96 5.56
N TYR A 143 -28.93 8.02 4.25
CA TYR A 143 -29.27 9.26 3.53
C TYR A 143 -30.68 9.80 3.89
N GLU A 144 -31.61 8.95 4.31
CA GLU A 144 -32.99 9.32 4.60
C GLU A 144 -33.13 10.31 5.77
N ILE A 145 -32.22 10.27 6.74
CA ILE A 145 -32.23 11.21 7.88
C ILE A 145 -31.81 12.63 7.42
N TYR A 146 -30.85 12.74 6.51
CA TYR A 146 -30.36 14.05 6.04
C TYR A 146 -31.40 14.80 5.19
N GLN A 147 -32.12 14.09 4.32
CA GLN A 147 -33.24 14.64 3.54
C GLN A 147 -34.35 15.21 4.44
N ARG A 148 -34.64 14.54 5.56
CA ARG A 148 -35.72 14.93 6.47
C ARG A 148 -35.49 16.30 7.12
N HIS A 149 -34.23 16.66 7.38
CA HIS A 149 -33.89 17.97 7.96
C HIS A 149 -33.97 19.13 6.94
N GLN A 150 -33.73 18.90 5.65
CA GLN A 150 -33.95 19.96 4.64
C GLN A 150 -35.45 20.22 4.38
N ALA A 151 -36.30 19.19 4.44
CA ALA A 151 -37.75 19.37 4.29
C ALA A 151 -38.37 20.18 5.45
N GLU A 152 -37.79 20.12 6.65
CA GLU A 152 -38.27 20.85 7.83
C GLU A 152 -38.05 22.37 7.73
N ALA A 153 -37.03 22.81 6.98
CA ALA A 153 -36.78 24.23 6.71
C ALA A 153 -37.84 24.88 5.79
N ALA A 154 -38.46 24.09 4.90
CA ALA A 154 -39.57 24.57 4.08
C ALA A 154 -40.85 24.79 4.92
N THR A 155 -41.13 23.89 5.87
CA THR A 155 -42.33 23.97 6.73
C THR A 155 -42.29 25.17 7.69
N PHE A 156 -41.10 25.58 8.15
CA PHE A 156 -40.95 26.79 8.97
C PHE A 156 -41.23 28.08 8.19
N THR A 157 -41.00 28.10 6.88
CA THR A 157 -41.28 29.27 6.02
C THR A 157 -42.76 29.37 5.68
N GLU A 158 -43.43 28.23 5.44
CA GLU A 158 -44.87 28.14 5.19
C GLU A 158 -45.69 28.71 6.37
N HIS A 159 -45.36 28.32 7.61
CA HIS A 159 -46.05 28.83 8.80
C HIS A 159 -45.82 30.33 9.03
N LYS A 160 -44.63 30.85 8.73
CA LYS A 160 -44.38 32.30 8.83
C LYS A 160 -45.24 33.05 7.82
N ASN A 161 -45.29 32.61 6.56
CA ASN A 161 -46.09 33.26 5.52
C ASN A 161 -47.59 33.21 5.82
N GLY A 162 -48.10 32.09 6.33
CA GLY A 162 -49.49 31.96 6.77
C GLY A 162 -49.85 32.91 7.93
N LEU A 163 -48.97 33.06 8.90
CA LEU A 163 -49.19 33.93 10.06
C LEU A 163 -49.19 35.43 9.68
N TRP A 164 -48.34 35.84 8.74
CA TRP A 164 -48.37 37.19 8.18
C TRP A 164 -49.69 37.48 7.46
N GLY A 165 -50.23 36.51 6.70
CA GLY A 165 -51.50 36.66 5.98
C GLY A 165 -52.70 36.95 6.88
N VAL A 166 -52.87 36.17 7.96
CA VAL A 166 -54.00 36.34 8.90
C VAL A 166 -53.96 37.70 9.63
N THR A 167 -52.75 38.17 9.96
CA THR A 167 -52.55 39.46 10.65
C THR A 167 -52.96 40.63 9.76
N ILE A 168 -52.59 40.59 8.47
CA ILE A 168 -52.97 41.62 7.49
C ILE A 168 -54.50 41.65 7.29
N VAL A 169 -55.13 40.49 7.07
CA VAL A 169 -56.58 40.42 6.83
C VAL A 169 -57.38 40.90 8.04
N SER A 170 -56.95 40.54 9.25
CA SER A 170 -57.59 40.98 10.50
C SER A 170 -57.46 42.50 10.70
N GLY A 171 -56.28 43.07 10.39
CA GLY A 171 -56.06 44.52 10.43
C GLY A 171 -56.93 45.28 9.43
N VAL A 172 -57.02 44.79 8.19
CA VAL A 172 -57.90 45.39 7.16
C VAL A 172 -59.37 45.29 7.58
N GLY A 173 -59.80 44.17 8.14
CA GLY A 173 -61.16 43.99 8.64
C GLY A 173 -61.54 45.01 9.72
N LEU A 174 -60.63 45.27 10.67
CA LEU A 174 -60.84 46.30 11.69
C LEU A 174 -60.97 47.70 11.09
N VAL A 175 -60.09 48.06 10.14
CA VAL A 175 -60.18 49.35 9.43
C VAL A 175 -61.50 49.45 8.66
N PHE A 176 -61.96 48.37 8.04
CA PHE A 176 -63.21 48.33 7.30
C PHE A 176 -64.43 48.51 8.22
N LEU A 177 -64.41 47.88 9.41
CA LEU A 177 -65.44 48.06 10.42
C LEU A 177 -65.48 49.50 10.94
N VAL A 178 -64.33 50.13 11.16
CA VAL A 178 -64.25 51.55 11.55
C VAL A 178 -64.76 52.47 10.43
N ALA A 179 -64.41 52.18 9.18
CA ALA A 179 -64.89 52.93 8.01
C ALA A 179 -66.42 52.82 7.84
N LEU A 180 -66.98 51.63 8.05
CA LEU A 180 -68.43 51.40 8.05
C LEU A 180 -69.13 52.12 9.21
N ALA A 181 -68.53 52.14 10.40
CA ALA A 181 -69.07 52.86 11.56
C ALA A 181 -69.11 54.38 11.34
N TYR A 182 -68.21 54.93 10.53
CA TYR A 182 -68.14 56.35 10.18
C TYR A 182 -68.86 56.71 8.87
N LEU A 183 -69.55 55.77 8.21
CA LEU A 183 -70.41 56.11 7.08
C LEU A 183 -71.53 57.04 7.59
N PRO A 184 -71.66 58.27 7.04
CA PRO A 184 -72.71 59.19 7.47
C PRO A 184 -74.06 58.61 7.09
N THR A 185 -74.83 58.17 8.07
CA THR A 185 -76.23 57.77 7.89
C THR A 185 -77.02 59.00 7.49
N ARG A 186 -77.35 59.12 6.21
CA ARG A 186 -78.24 60.18 5.73
C ARG A 186 -79.66 59.73 6.06
N TYR A 187 -80.29 60.41 7.01
CA TYR A 187 -81.74 60.43 7.17
C TYR A 187 -82.31 61.49 6.24
#